data_AF-A0A7V0L2H0-F1
#
_entry.id   AF-A0A7V0L2H0-F1
#
_cell.length_a   1.000
_cell.length_b   1.000
_cell.length_c   1.000
_cell.angle_alpha   90.00
_cell.angle_beta   90.00
_cell.angle_gamma   90.00
#
_symmetry.space_group_name_H-M   'P 1'
#
loop_
_entity.id
_entity.type
_entity.pdbx_description
1 polymer ?
#
loop_
_entity_poly.entity_id
_entity_poly.type
_entity_poly.pdbx_seq_one_letter_code
_entity_poly.pdbx_strand_id
1 'polypeptide(L)'
;YIISNSDLSMFYRMADGGLSPLEGPMDSRKFYRVLDEEVIEKNGKKYAWTIPIAFPVSKKDAEEFEIGETVFVKNEAGEVVGTLEISDIYPFDKNRYTTSV
;
A
#
# COMPACT_ATOMS: atom_id res chain seq x y z
N TYR A 1 -0.48 7.99 10.70
CA TYR A 1 0.55 7.04 10.23
C TYR A 1 1.85 7.79 9.92
N ILE A 2 3.01 7.31 10.38
CA ILE A 2 4.32 7.85 9.98
C ILE A 2 4.88 6.94 8.89
N ILE A 3 5.03 7.48 7.68
CA ILE A 3 5.57 6.73 6.53
C ILE A 3 7.10 6.77 6.54
N SER A 4 7.72 5.65 6.19
CA SER A 4 9.18 5.56 6.07
C SER A 4 9.70 6.41 4.91
N ASN A 5 10.93 6.89 5.00
CA ASN A 5 11.56 7.61 3.89
C ASN A 5 11.70 6.76 2.62
N SER A 6 11.83 5.43 2.74
CA SER A 6 11.84 4.52 1.59
C SER A 6 10.50 4.47 0.87
N ASP A 7 9.40 4.49 1.62
CA ASP A 7 8.04 4.38 1.07
C ASP A 7 7.48 5.73 0.61
N LEU A 8 8.02 6.84 1.12
CA LEU A 8 7.58 8.19 0.80
C LEU A 8 7.62 8.47 -0.71
N SER A 9 8.63 7.94 -1.41
CA SER A 9 8.72 8.07 -2.86
C SER A 9 7.54 7.40 -3.59
N MET A 10 7.10 6.23 -3.13
CA MET A 10 5.94 5.53 -3.70
C MET A 10 4.64 6.29 -3.41
N PHE A 11 4.51 6.86 -2.20
CA PHE A 11 3.38 7.70 -1.84
C PHE A 11 3.21 8.88 -2.81
N TYR A 12 4.29 9.61 -3.08
CA TYR A 12 4.24 10.72 -4.03
C TYR A 12 3.96 10.28 -5.47
N ARG A 13 4.54 9.16 -5.91
CA ARG A 13 4.30 8.65 -7.27
C ARG A 13 2.89 8.11 -7.49
N MET A 14 2.20 7.69 -6.43
CA MET A 14 0.76 7.40 -6.51
C MET A 14 -0.04 8.69 -6.64
N ALA A 15 0.32 9.72 -5.85
CA ALA A 15 -0.38 11.00 -5.86
C ALA A 15 -0.22 11.80 -7.16
N ASP A 16 0.95 11.76 -7.80
CA ASP A 16 1.22 12.47 -9.06
C ASP A 16 0.81 11.68 -10.33
N GLY A 17 0.30 10.46 -10.14
CA GLY A 17 -0.12 9.57 -11.23
C GLY A 17 1.01 8.80 -11.90
N GLY A 18 2.26 8.91 -11.44
CA GLY A 18 3.42 8.16 -11.93
C GLY A 18 3.36 6.65 -11.69
N LEU A 19 2.38 6.18 -10.91
CA LEU A 19 2.02 4.77 -10.70
C LEU A 19 0.59 4.44 -11.16
N SER A 20 0.02 5.23 -12.08
CA SER A 20 -1.27 4.92 -12.69
C SER A 20 -1.30 3.49 -13.25
N PRO A 21 -2.38 2.72 -13.05
CA PRO A 21 -3.69 3.12 -12.57
C PRO A 21 -3.91 2.99 -11.04
N LEU A 22 -2.85 2.91 -10.23
CA LEU A 22 -3.00 2.91 -8.77
C LEU A 22 -3.47 4.27 -8.25
N GLU A 23 -4.36 4.24 -7.27
CA GLU A 23 -4.88 5.43 -6.55
C GLU A 23 -4.47 5.41 -5.06
N GLY A 24 -3.66 4.43 -4.67
CA GLY A 24 -3.23 4.19 -3.30
C GLY A 24 -2.56 2.82 -3.15
N PRO A 25 -2.04 2.52 -1.95
CA PRO A 25 -1.46 1.21 -1.65
C PRO A 25 -2.51 0.09 -1.81
N MET A 26 -2.02 -1.11 -2.02
CA MET A 26 -2.86 -2.29 -2.26
C MET A 26 -3.44 -2.82 -0.96
N ASP A 27 -4.74 -3.15 -0.97
CA ASP A 27 -5.36 -4.05 -0.01
C ASP A 27 -4.79 -5.49 -0.16
N SER A 28 -5.08 -6.37 0.81
CA SER A 28 -4.54 -7.75 0.79
C SER A 28 -4.89 -8.48 -0.50
N ARG A 29 -6.11 -8.31 -1.01
CA ARG A 29 -6.59 -8.97 -2.23
C ARG A 29 -5.75 -8.56 -3.44
N LYS A 30 -5.53 -7.26 -3.64
CA LYS A 30 -4.72 -6.73 -4.75
C LYS A 30 -3.25 -7.11 -4.58
N PHE A 31 -2.72 -6.99 -3.36
CA PHE A 31 -1.33 -7.31 -3.05
C PHE A 31 -1.00 -8.77 -3.39
N TYR A 32 -1.83 -9.70 -2.92
CA TYR A 32 -1.63 -11.12 -3.18
C TYR A 32 -1.95 -11.51 -4.62
N ARG A 33 -2.87 -10.81 -5.31
CA ARG A 33 -3.07 -11.01 -6.74
C ARG A 33 -1.83 -10.61 -7.55
N VAL A 34 -1.15 -9.55 -7.17
CA VAL A 34 0.10 -9.17 -7.85
C VAL A 34 1.16 -10.24 -7.66
N LEU A 35 1.27 -10.83 -6.47
CA LEU A 35 2.20 -11.94 -6.22
C LEU A 35 1.86 -13.19 -7.05
N ASP A 36 0.57 -13.53 -7.20
CA ASP A 36 0.16 -14.77 -7.88
C ASP A 36 0.03 -14.64 -9.40
N GLU A 37 -0.41 -13.48 -9.87
CA GLU A 37 -0.88 -13.28 -11.25
C GLU A 37 -0.15 -12.14 -11.98
N GLU A 38 0.72 -11.37 -11.30
CA GLU A 38 1.45 -10.22 -11.87
C GLU A 38 0.51 -9.19 -12.53
N VAL A 39 -0.68 -8.99 -11.97
CA VAL A 39 -1.67 -8.05 -12.48
C VAL A 39 -2.41 -7.30 -11.36
N ILE A 40 -2.86 -6.10 -11.70
CA ILE A 40 -3.91 -5.39 -10.98
C ILE A 40 -5.18 -5.32 -11.83
N GLU A 41 -6.33 -5.20 -11.17
CA GLU A 41 -7.61 -5.02 -11.85
C GLU A 41 -8.15 -3.61 -11.58
N LYS A 42 -8.53 -2.90 -12.66
CA LYS A 42 -9.17 -1.60 -12.59
C LYS A 42 -10.30 -1.56 -13.62
N ASN A 43 -11.50 -1.19 -13.19
CA ASN A 43 -12.69 -1.09 -14.04
C ASN A 43 -12.96 -2.35 -14.90
N GLY A 44 -12.79 -3.54 -14.30
CA GLY A 44 -13.00 -4.83 -14.97
C GLY A 44 -11.92 -5.22 -15.98
N LYS A 45 -10.81 -4.48 -16.07
CA LYS A 45 -9.67 -4.81 -16.93
C LYS A 45 -8.45 -5.16 -16.08
N LYS A 46 -7.67 -6.14 -16.54
CA LYS A 46 -6.37 -6.50 -15.96
C LYS A 46 -5.27 -5.66 -16.60
N TYR A 47 -4.36 -5.15 -15.78
CA TYR A 47 -3.16 -4.42 -16.18
C TYR A 47 -1.94 -5.14 -15.61
N ALA A 48 -0.91 -5.31 -16.43
CA ALA A 48 0.34 -5.92 -15.97
C ALA A 48 0.95 -5.09 -14.84
N TRP A 49 1.30 -5.76 -13.75
CA TRP A 49 1.88 -5.14 -12.56
C TRP A 49 2.56 -6.20 -11.70
N THR A 50 3.88 -6.18 -11.63
CA THR A 50 4.68 -7.25 -10.99
C THR A 50 5.15 -6.93 -9.58
N ILE A 51 5.01 -5.68 -9.13
CA ILE A 51 5.56 -5.21 -7.84
C ILE A 51 4.41 -4.90 -6.89
N PRO A 52 4.16 -5.69 -5.84
CA PRO A 52 3.09 -5.39 -4.90
C PRO A 52 3.51 -4.22 -4.00
N ILE A 53 2.59 -3.29 -3.73
CA ILE A 53 2.89 -2.06 -2.98
C ILE A 53 1.88 -1.92 -1.84
N ALA A 54 2.36 -2.01 -0.61
CA ALA A 54 1.62 -1.70 0.61
C ALA A 54 2.55 -1.04 1.62
N PHE A 55 2.01 -0.34 2.60
CA PHE A 55 2.81 0.37 3.59
C PHE A 55 2.88 -0.40 4.91
N PRO A 56 4.09 -0.80 5.35
CA PRO A 56 4.26 -1.57 6.56
C PRO A 56 3.94 -0.72 7.80
N VAL A 57 3.38 -1.39 8.80
CA VAL A 57 3.06 -0.83 10.11
C VAL A 57 3.41 -1.86 11.17
N SER A 58 3.82 -1.43 12.36
CA SER A 58 4.07 -2.34 13.46
C SER A 58 2.76 -2.96 13.94
N LYS A 59 2.81 -4.18 14.51
CA LYS A 59 1.59 -4.81 15.06
C LYS A 59 0.94 -3.93 16.13
N LYS A 60 1.74 -3.26 16.96
CA LYS A 60 1.26 -2.38 18.01
C LYS A 60 0.48 -1.20 17.44
N ASP A 61 1.03 -0.54 16.42
CA ASP A 61 0.36 0.64 15.83
C ASP A 61 -0.85 0.20 14.99
N ALA A 62 -0.82 -0.99 14.38
CA ALA A 62 -1.95 -1.55 13.65
C ALA A 62 -3.19 -1.77 14.51
N GLU A 63 -3.01 -2.05 15.81
CA GLU A 63 -4.11 -2.20 16.78
C GLU A 63 -4.77 -0.86 17.13
N GLU A 64 -4.13 0.27 16.83
CA GLU A 64 -4.69 1.61 17.02
C GLU A 64 -5.50 2.10 15.81
N PHE A 65 -5.51 1.34 14.71
CA PHE A 65 -6.18 1.71 13.48
C PHE A 65 -7.48 0.91 13.25
N GLU A 66 -8.45 1.57 12.61
CA GLU A 66 -9.74 1.01 12.24
C GLU A 66 -9.94 1.04 10.71
N ILE A 67 -10.50 -0.05 10.17
CA ILE A 67 -10.88 -0.08 8.75
C ILE A 67 -12.00 0.94 8.50
N GLY A 68 -11.83 1.75 7.45
CA GLY A 68 -12.74 2.84 7.05
C GLY A 68 -12.37 4.20 7.64
N GLU A 69 -11.40 4.28 8.55
CA GLU A 69 -10.92 5.57 9.04
C GLU A 69 -9.98 6.23 8.03
N THR A 70 -9.90 7.56 8.08
CA THR A 70 -8.92 8.35 7.32
C THR A 70 -7.85 8.91 8.24
N VAL A 71 -6.60 8.55 7.99
CA VAL A 71 -5.45 8.98 8.78
C VAL A 71 -4.60 10.01 8.05
N PHE A 72 -4.01 10.94 8.80
CA PHE A 72 -2.91 11.76 8.29
C PHE A 72 -1.65 10.91 8.11
N VAL A 73 -1.02 11.05 6.95
CA VAL A 73 0.30 10.50 6.66
C VAL A 73 1.35 11.58 6.95
N LYS A 74 2.29 11.27 7.84
CA LYS A 74 3.41 12.14 8.18
C LYS A 74 4.72 11.51 7.71
N ASN A 75 5.65 12.31 7.20
CA ASN A 75 7.02 11.84 6.97
C ASN A 75 7.79 11.70 8.30
N GLU A 76 9.02 11.18 8.26
CA GLU A 76 9.86 11.03 9.45
C GLU A 76 10.25 12.37 10.13
N ALA A 77 10.13 13.51 9.42
CA ALA A 77 10.31 14.85 9.98
C ALA A 77 9.04 15.37 10.70
N GLY A 78 7.94 14.61 10.67
CA GLY A 78 6.66 14.96 11.31
C GLY A 78 5.75 15.85 10.46
N GLU A 79 6.13 16.15 9.22
CA GLU A 79 5.34 16.96 8.29
C GLU A 79 4.21 16.13 7.69
N VAL A 80 3.00 16.70 7.62
CA VAL A 80 1.85 16.03 6.97
C VAL A 80 2.03 16.12 5.45
N VAL A 81 2.08 14.95 4.80
CA VAL A 81 2.29 14.83 3.35
C VAL A 81 1.04 14.40 2.60
N GLY A 82 0.00 13.96 3.32
CA GLY A 82 -1.29 13.58 2.73
C GLY A 82 -2.16 12.80 3.71
N THR A 83 -3.14 12.09 3.15
CA THR A 83 -4.10 11.27 3.91
C THR A 83 -4.28 9.91 3.25
N LEU A 84 -4.61 8.89 4.04
CA LEU A 84 -4.99 7.56 3.55
C LEU A 84 -6.28 7.11 4.25
N GLU A 85 -7.23 6.60 3.47
CA GLU A 85 -8.34 5.81 3.99
C GLU A 85 -7.88 4.36 4.15
N ILE A 86 -8.07 3.79 5.33
CA ILE A 86 -7.64 2.43 5.64
C ILE A 86 -8.68 1.44 5.13
N SER A 87 -8.43 0.86 3.96
CA SER A 87 -9.33 -0.15 3.38
C SER A 87 -9.09 -1.57 3.91
N ASP A 88 -7.89 -1.86 4.40
CA ASP A 88 -7.49 -3.18 4.90
C ASP A 88 -6.27 -3.07 5.83
N ILE A 89 -6.18 -3.97 6.81
CA ILE A 89 -5.02 -4.17 7.70
C ILE A 89 -4.80 -5.67 7.80
N TYR A 90 -3.66 -6.17 7.30
CA TYR A 90 -3.45 -7.60 7.15
C TYR A 90 -2.02 -8.02 7.52
N PRO A 91 -1.83 -9.27 8.02
CA PRO A 91 -0.51 -9.80 8.29
C PRO A 91 0.26 -10.05 6.99
N PHE A 92 1.53 -9.66 6.98
CA PHE A 92 2.42 -9.87 5.84
C PHE A 92 2.94 -11.33 5.81
N ASP A 93 2.57 -12.07 4.78
CA ASP A 93 3.12 -13.40 4.50
C ASP A 93 4.47 -13.29 3.79
N LYS A 94 5.54 -13.22 4.60
CA LYS A 94 6.91 -13.12 4.11
C LYS A 94 7.31 -14.30 3.22
N ASN A 95 6.88 -15.52 3.55
CA ASN A 95 7.27 -16.71 2.78
C ASN A 95 6.68 -16.66 1.37
N ARG A 96 5.39 -16.34 1.27
CA ARG A 96 4.71 -16.17 -0.02
C ARG A 96 5.37 -15.07 -0.85
N TYR A 97 5.66 -13.93 -0.24
CA TYR A 97 6.35 -12.83 -0.91
C TYR A 97 7.71 -13.27 -1.47
N THR A 98 8.58 -13.85 -0.65
CA THR A 98 9.94 -14.24 -1.07
C THR A 98 10.01 -15.39 -2.08
N THR A 99 8.92 -16.14 -2.25
CA THR A 99 8.84 -17.22 -3.24
C THR A 99 8.33 -16.71 -4.60
N SER A 100 7.62 -15.58 -4.60
CA SER A 100 6.94 -15.06 -5.81
C SER A 100 7.69 -13.89 -6.46
N VAL A 101 8.60 -13.22 -5.72
CA VAL A 101 9.38 -12.06 -6.17
C VAL A 101 10.85 -12.41 -6.32
#